data_AF-A0A2G2K3K7-F1
#
_entry.id   AF-A0A2G2K3K7-F1
#
_cell.length_a   1.000
_cell.length_b   1.000
_cell.length_c   1.000
_cell.angle_alpha   90.00
_cell.angle_beta   90.00
_cell.angle_gamma   90.00
#
_symmetry.space_group_name_H-M   'P 1'
#
loop_
_entity.id
_entity.type
_entity.pdbx_description
1 polymer ?
#
loop_
_entity_poly.entity_id
_entity_poly.type
_entity_poly.pdbx_seq_one_letter_code
_entity_poly.pdbx_strand_id
1 'polypeptide(L)'
;MTDIELIKNGFSIHKPFTWKRQIFYWNDINDVRFSSDNTQLILNTKRKIKTLNNDNIGWYELIQNIPENYSNFDYEYVKLFMKSLKACGVCGIIAVRKNECIVCESIAWNNGISDNQTEYLKSKQSDLYSDNLKEGIEIKKVAEPEHGFKADKNWTLYIKTTANKTYK
;
A
#
# COMPACT_ATOMS: atom_id res chain seq x y z
N MET A 1 -13.87 -2.75 0.65
CA MET A 1 -12.72 -2.28 1.46
C MET A 1 -13.02 -0.91 2.01
N THR A 2 -12.55 -0.57 3.22
CA THR A 2 -12.63 0.82 3.72
C THR A 2 -11.42 1.58 3.22
N ASP A 3 -11.62 2.83 2.83
CA ASP A 3 -10.57 3.74 2.37
C ASP A 3 -10.26 4.79 3.44
N ILE A 4 -8.97 5.06 3.62
CA ILE A 4 -8.42 5.99 4.60
C ILE A 4 -7.59 7.02 3.83
N GLU A 5 -7.98 8.28 3.95
CA GLU A 5 -7.29 9.38 3.28
C GLU A 5 -6.79 10.39 4.32
N LEU A 6 -5.52 10.77 4.22
CA LEU A 6 -4.96 11.84 5.04
C LEU A 6 -5.56 13.20 4.64
N ILE A 7 -5.75 14.06 5.64
CA ILE A 7 -6.15 15.45 5.44
C ILE A 7 -5.26 16.36 6.30
N LYS A 8 -5.25 17.66 6.03
CA LYS A 8 -4.32 18.63 6.66
C LYS A 8 -4.12 18.46 8.18
N ASN A 9 -5.19 18.20 8.93
CA ASN A 9 -5.16 18.12 10.40
C ASN A 9 -5.69 16.78 10.95
N GLY A 10 -5.64 15.71 10.15
CA GLY A 10 -6.26 14.44 10.53
C GLY A 10 -6.30 13.44 9.40
N PHE A 11 -7.34 12.64 9.39
CA PHE A 11 -7.63 11.72 8.29
C PHE A 11 -9.14 11.51 8.20
N SER A 12 -9.55 10.81 7.16
CA SER A 12 -10.94 10.48 6.93
C SER A 12 -11.09 9.03 6.56
N ILE A 13 -12.26 8.48 6.87
CA ILE A 13 -12.62 7.09 6.59
C ILE A 13 -13.83 7.10 5.67
N HIS A 14 -13.70 6.41 4.53
CA HIS A 14 -14.78 6.12 3.60
C HIS A 14 -15.10 4.62 3.67
N LYS A 15 -16.27 4.28 4.21
CA LYS A 15 -16.72 2.88 4.23
C LYS A 15 -17.43 2.54 2.91
N PRO A 16 -17.26 1.30 2.41
CA PRO A 16 -17.95 0.88 1.20
C PRO A 16 -19.47 0.95 1.43
N PHE A 17 -20.20 1.32 0.39
CA PHE A 17 -21.67 1.44 0.40
C PHE A 17 -22.24 2.51 1.34
N THR A 18 -21.40 3.44 1.83
CA THR A 18 -21.86 4.59 2.60
C THR A 18 -21.38 5.89 1.98
N TRP A 19 -22.30 6.83 1.82
CA TRP A 19 -21.99 8.17 1.29
C TRP A 19 -21.34 9.07 2.34
N LYS A 20 -21.29 8.63 3.61
CA LYS A 20 -20.81 9.44 4.73
C LYS A 20 -19.33 9.20 4.97
N ARG A 21 -18.53 10.20 4.62
CA ARG A 21 -17.13 10.33 5.05
C ARG A 21 -17.08 10.66 6.55
N GLN A 22 -16.40 9.82 7.34
CA GLN A 22 -16.16 10.12 8.75
C GLN A 22 -14.78 10.78 8.89
N ILE A 23 -14.76 12.03 9.37
CA ILE A 23 -13.52 12.78 9.57
C ILE A 23 -13.07 12.64 11.02
N PHE A 24 -11.76 12.49 11.21
CA PHE A 24 -11.10 12.46 12.51
C PHE A 24 -9.98 13.50 12.51
N TYR A 25 -10.05 14.45 13.43
CA TYR A 25 -8.98 15.40 13.65
C TYR A 25 -8.02 14.88 14.71
N TRP A 26 -6.72 15.13 14.54
CA TRP A 26 -5.72 14.72 15.52
C TRP A 26 -6.01 15.29 16.92
N ASN A 27 -6.45 16.54 17.00
CA ASN A 27 -6.78 17.18 18.29
C ASN A 27 -7.98 16.55 19.03
N ASP A 28 -8.79 15.72 18.36
CA ASP A 28 -9.92 15.00 18.95
C ASP A 28 -9.56 13.57 19.41
N ILE A 29 -8.33 13.13 19.12
CA ILE A 29 -7.80 11.82 19.47
C ILE A 29 -6.94 12.00 20.74
N ASN A 30 -7.28 11.23 21.77
CA ASN A 30 -6.59 11.26 23.06
C ASN A 30 -5.41 10.29 23.08
N ASP A 31 -5.53 9.16 22.37
CA ASP A 31 -4.53 8.10 22.36
C ASP A 31 -4.56 7.33 21.04
N VAL A 32 -3.40 6.86 20.61
CA VAL A 32 -3.20 6.02 19.43
C VAL A 32 -2.24 4.92 19.78
N ARG A 33 -2.60 3.67 19.49
CA ARG A 33 -1.75 2.51 19.74
C ARG A 33 -2.06 1.36 18.79
N PHE A 34 -1.13 0.44 18.65
CA PHE A 34 -1.42 -0.83 17.96
C PHE A 34 -2.17 -1.81 18.86
N SER A 35 -2.87 -2.77 18.25
CA SER A 35 -3.23 -4.03 18.89
C SER A 35 -1.98 -4.83 19.24
N SER A 36 -2.11 -5.83 20.11
CA SER A 36 -0.97 -6.65 20.57
C SER A 36 -0.22 -7.40 19.45
N ASP A 37 -0.88 -7.63 18.32
CA ASP A 37 -0.34 -8.30 17.14
C ASP A 37 0.04 -7.34 15.99
N ASN A 38 -0.12 -6.02 16.21
CA ASN A 38 0.13 -4.97 15.23
C ASN A 38 -0.72 -5.06 13.94
N THR A 39 -1.85 -5.76 13.95
CA THR A 39 -2.76 -5.84 12.78
C THR A 39 -3.82 -4.74 12.78
N GLN A 40 -4.00 -4.05 13.92
CA GLN A 40 -5.00 -3.00 14.08
C GLN A 40 -4.39 -1.74 14.69
N LEU A 41 -4.87 -0.59 14.23
CA LEU A 41 -4.67 0.70 14.86
C LEU A 41 -5.88 1.03 15.72
N ILE A 42 -5.66 1.26 17.01
CA ILE A 42 -6.68 1.60 17.99
C ILE A 42 -6.57 3.10 18.28
N LEU A 43 -7.65 3.83 18.01
CA LEU A 43 -7.78 5.26 18.23
C LEU A 43 -8.77 5.50 19.37
N ASN A 44 -8.29 6.08 20.46
CA ASN A 44 -9.16 6.51 21.55
C ASN A 44 -9.54 7.98 21.37
N THR A 45 -10.82 8.25 21.15
CA THR A 45 -11.35 9.63 21.07
C THR A 45 -12.14 9.94 22.34
N LYS A 46 -12.46 11.21 22.57
CA LYS A 46 -13.35 11.62 23.69
C LYS A 46 -14.70 10.91 23.72
N ARG A 47 -15.18 10.40 22.58
CA ARG A 47 -16.53 9.82 22.43
C ARG A 47 -16.54 8.31 22.39
N LYS A 48 -15.50 7.69 21.84
CA LYS A 48 -15.44 6.25 21.54
C LYS A 48 -14.05 5.78 21.17
N ILE A 49 -13.86 4.47 21.25
CA ILE A 49 -12.74 3.76 20.63
C ILE A 49 -13.09 3.46 19.17
N LYS A 50 -12.13 3.66 18.27
CA LYS A 50 -12.22 3.30 16.86
C LYS A 50 -11.03 2.41 16.50
N THR A 51 -11.32 1.27 15.88
CA THR A 51 -10.28 0.33 15.41
C THR A 51 -10.24 0.35 13.88
N LEU A 52 -9.02 0.34 13.33
CA LEU A 52 -8.73 0.29 11.89
C LEU A 52 -7.78 -0.87 11.60
N ASN A 53 -8.24 -1.83 10.83
CA ASN A 53 -7.45 -2.98 10.39
C ASN A 53 -6.43 -2.57 9.30
N ASN A 54 -5.33 -3.31 9.21
CA ASN A 54 -4.25 -3.07 8.24
C ASN A 54 -4.56 -3.47 6.78
N ASP A 55 -5.72 -4.07 6.53
CA ASP A 55 -6.27 -4.37 5.20
C ASP A 55 -7.03 -3.19 4.58
N ASN A 56 -7.21 -2.10 5.32
CA ASN A 56 -7.85 -0.89 4.79
C ASN A 56 -6.89 -0.14 3.86
N ILE A 57 -7.43 0.39 2.76
CA ILE A 57 -6.67 1.25 1.84
C ILE A 57 -6.17 2.47 2.62
N GLY A 58 -4.90 2.86 2.39
CA GLY A 58 -4.28 4.00 3.06
C GLY A 58 -3.89 3.77 4.52
N TRP A 59 -4.05 2.56 5.06
CA TRP A 59 -3.63 2.27 6.45
C TRP A 59 -2.14 2.48 6.67
N TYR A 60 -1.29 2.02 5.74
CA TYR A 60 0.16 2.19 5.84
C TYR A 60 0.59 3.65 5.71
N GLU A 61 -0.12 4.44 4.90
CA GLU A 61 0.09 5.87 4.82
C GLU A 61 -0.30 6.57 6.13
N LEU A 62 -1.44 6.18 6.72
CA LEU A 62 -1.91 6.71 7.99
C LEU A 62 -0.88 6.50 9.10
N ILE A 63 -0.38 5.27 9.31
CA ILE A 63 0.52 4.99 10.43
C ILE A 63 1.87 5.72 10.32
N GLN A 64 2.31 6.06 9.11
CA GLN A 64 3.52 6.82 8.87
C GLN A 64 3.35 8.33 9.14
N ASN A 65 2.10 8.81 9.21
CA ASN A 65 1.77 10.23 9.37
C ASN A 65 1.04 10.53 10.69
N ILE A 66 1.05 9.58 11.65
CA ILE A 66 0.58 9.85 13.01
C ILE A 66 1.55 10.87 13.65
N PRO A 67 1.03 12.00 14.17
CA PRO A 67 1.85 13.00 14.89
C PRO A 67 2.65 12.39 16.03
N GLU A 68 3.88 12.87 16.29
CA GLU A 68 4.82 12.30 17.28
C GLU A 68 4.43 12.50 18.77
N ASN A 69 3.29 13.13 19.05
CA ASN A 69 2.85 13.45 20.41
C ASN A 69 2.01 12.34 21.09
N TYR A 70 1.81 11.18 20.45
CA TYR A 70 1.08 10.05 21.05
C TYR A 70 2.05 9.06 21.69
N SER A 71 2.23 9.15 23.01
CA SER A 71 3.24 8.36 23.74
C SER A 71 3.07 6.85 23.68
N ASN A 72 1.85 6.34 23.44
CA ASN A 72 1.58 4.89 23.36
C ASN A 72 1.67 4.34 21.92
N PHE A 73 1.94 5.20 20.94
CA PHE A 73 2.13 4.75 19.57
C PHE A 73 3.58 4.32 19.35
N ASP A 74 3.77 3.13 18.76
CA ASP A 74 5.10 2.57 18.52
C ASP A 74 5.68 3.07 17.19
N TYR A 75 6.27 4.27 17.22
CA TYR A 75 6.91 4.88 16.04
C TYR A 75 8.11 4.08 15.53
N GLU A 76 8.86 3.43 16.42
CA GLU A 76 10.04 2.65 16.01
C GLU A 76 9.62 1.37 15.29
N TYR A 77 8.52 0.73 15.72
CA TYR A 77 7.90 -0.36 14.95
C TYR A 77 7.59 0.07 13.52
N VAL A 78 6.90 1.20 13.31
CA VAL A 78 6.54 1.68 11.96
C VAL A 78 7.79 1.88 11.12
N LYS A 79 8.80 2.55 11.68
CA LYS A 79 10.07 2.83 10.99
C LYS A 79 10.82 1.55 10.63
N LEU A 80 10.95 0.60 11.55
CA LEU A 80 11.61 -0.69 11.29
C LEU A 80 10.81 -1.53 10.28
N PHE A 81 9.48 -1.53 10.41
CA PHE A 81 8.58 -2.20 9.48
C PHE A 81 8.80 -1.67 8.06
N MET A 82 8.67 -0.36 7.84
CA MET A 82 8.81 0.24 6.51
C MET A 82 10.22 0.03 5.92
N LYS A 83 11.27 0.05 6.76
CA LYS A 83 12.64 -0.25 6.35
C LYS A 83 12.87 -1.72 5.99
N SER A 84 12.08 -2.63 6.54
CA SER A 84 12.22 -4.07 6.29
C SER A 84 11.63 -4.53 4.95
N LEU A 85 10.80 -3.68 4.33
CA LEU A 85 10.11 -4.00 3.08
C LEU A 85 11.09 -4.04 1.90
N LYS A 86 10.82 -4.96 0.97
CA LYS A 86 11.60 -5.11 -0.26
C LYS A 86 10.80 -4.67 -1.47
N ALA A 87 11.50 -4.33 -2.55
CA ALA A 87 10.89 -4.03 -3.84
C ALA A 87 10.14 -5.25 -4.41
N CYS A 88 8.93 -5.03 -4.91
CA CYS A 88 8.19 -6.03 -5.66
C CYS A 88 8.65 -6.02 -7.12
N GLY A 89 9.16 -7.14 -7.63
CA GLY A 89 9.50 -7.27 -9.05
C GLY A 89 8.28 -7.18 -9.98
N VAL A 90 7.06 -7.39 -9.47
CA VAL A 90 5.83 -7.37 -10.26
C VAL A 90 5.31 -5.95 -10.45
N CYS A 91 4.99 -5.22 -9.37
CA CYS A 91 4.42 -3.87 -9.46
C CYS A 91 5.42 -2.73 -9.24
N GLY A 92 6.65 -3.03 -8.80
CA GLY A 92 7.69 -2.03 -8.53
C GLY A 92 7.54 -1.26 -7.22
N ILE A 93 6.54 -1.58 -6.39
CA ILE A 93 6.37 -0.96 -5.07
C ILE A 93 7.22 -1.65 -4.01
N ILE A 94 7.85 -0.88 -3.12
CA ILE A 94 8.60 -1.39 -1.95
C ILE A 94 7.61 -1.78 -0.86
N ALA A 95 7.02 -2.96 -1.03
CA ALA A 95 5.94 -3.47 -0.19
C ALA A 95 6.00 -5.00 0.03
N VAL A 96 7.10 -5.66 -0.31
CA VAL A 96 7.24 -7.11 -0.09
C VAL A 96 7.59 -7.40 1.36
N ARG A 97 6.77 -8.23 2.00
CA ARG A 97 6.96 -8.77 3.36
C ARG A 97 6.68 -10.26 3.35
N LYS A 98 7.52 -11.06 4.03
CA LYS A 98 7.35 -12.53 4.12
C LYS A 98 7.10 -13.20 2.75
N ASN A 99 7.80 -12.74 1.71
CA ASN A 99 7.70 -13.24 0.33
C ASN A 99 6.38 -12.91 -0.42
N GLU A 100 5.60 -11.93 0.03
CA GLU A 100 4.38 -11.47 -0.65
C GLU A 100 4.33 -9.94 -0.68
N CYS A 101 3.86 -9.37 -1.80
CA CYS A 101 3.67 -7.93 -1.92
C CYS A 101 2.35 -7.49 -1.30
N ILE A 102 2.39 -6.56 -0.35
CA ILE A 102 1.19 -6.03 0.32
C ILE A 102 0.27 -5.27 -0.66
N VAL A 103 0.80 -4.72 -1.75
CA VAL A 103 0.03 -3.88 -2.69
C VAL A 103 -0.63 -4.69 -3.80
N CYS A 104 0.13 -5.54 -4.50
CA CYS A 104 -0.39 -6.31 -5.63
C CYS A 104 -0.64 -7.79 -5.31
N GLU A 105 -0.47 -8.19 -4.04
CA GLU A 105 -0.68 -9.56 -3.52
C GLU A 105 0.13 -10.65 -4.24
N SER A 106 1.10 -10.22 -5.06
CA SER A 106 1.95 -11.15 -5.80
C SER A 106 3.03 -11.72 -4.89
N ILE A 107 3.20 -13.04 -4.97
CA ILE A 107 4.30 -13.73 -4.33
C ILE A 107 5.62 -13.22 -4.95
N ALA A 108 6.60 -12.91 -4.12
CA ALA A 108 7.92 -12.52 -4.58
C ALA A 108 8.66 -13.75 -5.13
N TRP A 109 9.40 -13.54 -6.23
CA TRP A 109 10.20 -14.59 -6.83
C TRP A 109 11.29 -15.09 -5.86
N ASN A 110 11.49 -16.40 -5.86
CA ASN A 110 12.64 -17.07 -5.28
C ASN A 110 12.87 -18.41 -5.99
N ASN A 111 14.05 -19.01 -5.77
CA ASN A 111 14.47 -20.27 -6.41
C ASN A 111 13.54 -21.46 -6.11
N GLY A 112 12.72 -21.41 -5.06
CA GLY A 112 11.74 -22.47 -4.77
C GLY A 112 10.46 -22.38 -5.60
N ILE A 113 10.19 -21.23 -6.24
CA ILE A 113 8.98 -21.01 -7.04
C ILE A 113 9.26 -21.20 -8.53
N SER A 114 10.40 -20.71 -9.00
CA SER A 114 10.79 -20.82 -10.41
C SER A 114 12.30 -20.63 -10.56
N ASP A 115 12.92 -21.43 -11.43
CA ASP A 115 14.35 -21.31 -11.74
C ASP A 115 14.66 -20.04 -12.55
N ASN A 116 13.69 -19.50 -13.30
CA ASN A 116 13.87 -18.34 -14.17
C ASN A 116 13.09 -17.12 -13.67
N GLN A 117 13.80 -16.22 -12.99
CA GLN A 117 13.25 -14.97 -12.47
C GLN A 117 12.56 -14.13 -13.55
N THR A 118 13.17 -14.00 -14.72
CA THR A 118 12.65 -13.11 -15.77
C THR A 118 11.32 -13.62 -16.33
N GLU A 119 11.22 -14.93 -16.58
CA GLU A 119 9.98 -15.54 -17.07
C GLU A 119 8.87 -15.47 -16.02
N TYR A 120 9.19 -15.74 -14.76
CA TYR A 120 8.25 -15.59 -13.66
C TYR A 120 7.69 -14.16 -13.58
N LEU A 121 8.58 -13.16 -13.60
CA LEU A 121 8.19 -11.75 -13.51
C LEU A 121 7.35 -11.33 -14.72
N LYS A 122 7.71 -11.77 -15.94
CA LYS A 122 6.89 -11.53 -17.15
C LYS A 122 5.48 -12.08 -17.01
N SER A 123 5.34 -13.30 -16.52
CA SER A 123 4.02 -13.92 -16.30
C SER A 123 3.21 -13.08 -15.32
N LYS A 124 3.76 -12.76 -14.14
CA LYS A 124 3.02 -12.02 -13.11
C LYS A 124 2.72 -10.58 -13.49
N GLN A 125 3.62 -9.91 -14.20
CA GLN A 125 3.33 -8.60 -14.76
C GLN A 125 2.23 -8.66 -15.82
N SER A 126 2.20 -9.71 -16.66
CA SER A 126 1.13 -9.88 -17.65
C SER A 126 -0.22 -10.07 -16.98
N ASP A 127 -0.28 -10.84 -15.88
CA ASP A 127 -1.50 -11.04 -15.09
C ASP A 127 -1.98 -9.70 -14.49
N LEU A 128 -1.08 -9.00 -13.79
CA LEU A 128 -1.37 -7.74 -13.10
C LEU A 128 -1.87 -6.64 -14.05
N TYR A 129 -1.24 -6.52 -15.22
CA TYR A 129 -1.56 -5.47 -16.20
C TYR A 129 -2.43 -5.97 -17.36
N SER A 130 -3.12 -7.10 -17.18
CA SER A 130 -3.86 -7.74 -18.27
C SER A 130 -4.92 -6.83 -18.91
N ASP A 131 -5.62 -6.03 -18.12
CA ASP A 131 -6.63 -5.10 -18.64
C ASP A 131 -6.00 -3.91 -19.37
N ASN A 132 -4.90 -3.34 -18.85
CA ASN A 132 -4.12 -2.33 -19.57
C ASN A 132 -3.65 -2.85 -20.93
N LEU A 133 -3.17 -4.10 -20.99
CA LEU A 133 -2.72 -4.73 -22.22
C LEU A 133 -3.87 -4.94 -23.22
N LYS A 134 -5.04 -5.39 -22.76
CA LYS A 134 -6.24 -5.56 -23.60
C LYS A 134 -6.73 -4.24 -24.18
N GLU A 135 -6.68 -3.18 -23.38
CA GLU A 135 -7.13 -1.83 -23.78
C GLU A 135 -6.05 -1.05 -24.54
N GLY A 136 -4.85 -1.61 -24.68
CA GLY A 136 -3.72 -0.94 -25.32
C GLY A 136 -3.24 0.31 -24.57
N ILE A 137 -3.51 0.37 -23.26
CA ILE A 137 -3.05 1.42 -22.37
C ILE A 137 -1.56 1.23 -22.11
N GLU A 138 -0.79 2.30 -22.27
CA GLU A 138 0.63 2.27 -21.94
C GLU A 138 0.84 2.07 -20.44
N ILE A 139 1.56 1.00 -20.10
CA ILE A 139 2.02 0.76 -18.73
C ILE A 139 3.26 1.60 -18.50
N LYS A 140 3.22 2.46 -17.50
CA LYS A 140 4.37 3.29 -17.11
C LYS A 140 5.56 2.39 -16.78
N LYS A 141 6.73 2.74 -17.32
CA LYS A 141 8.00 2.04 -17.04
C LYS A 141 8.61 2.39 -15.70
N VAL A 142 7.96 3.27 -14.94
CA VAL A 142 8.35 3.69 -13.61
C VAL A 142 7.16 3.43 -12.70
N ALA A 143 7.39 2.72 -11.60
CA ALA A 143 6.38 2.54 -10.58
C ALA A 143 6.12 3.87 -9.86
N GLU A 144 4.88 4.14 -9.49
CA GLU A 144 4.51 5.34 -8.74
C GLU A 144 4.23 4.97 -7.28
N PRO A 145 4.60 5.83 -6.30
CA PRO A 145 4.24 5.60 -4.91
C PRO A 145 2.74 5.37 -4.73
N GLU A 146 2.37 4.45 -3.86
CA GLU A 146 0.97 4.05 -3.67
C GLU A 146 0.71 3.68 -2.21
N HIS A 147 -0.43 4.11 -1.65
CA HIS A 147 -0.89 3.77 -0.29
C HIS A 147 0.17 3.97 0.83
N GLY A 148 1.02 4.99 0.69
CA GLY A 148 2.10 5.29 1.63
C GLY A 148 3.39 4.50 1.39
N PHE A 149 3.47 3.65 0.38
CA PHE A 149 4.68 2.94 -0.01
C PHE A 149 5.49 3.71 -1.06
N LYS A 150 6.81 3.55 -1.00
CA LYS A 150 7.73 4.10 -2.00
C LYS A 150 7.78 3.19 -3.22
N ALA A 151 7.95 3.78 -4.40
CA ALA A 151 8.33 3.04 -5.60
C ALA A 151 9.84 2.75 -5.63
N ASP A 152 10.21 1.59 -6.15
CA ASP A 152 11.59 1.26 -6.49
C ASP A 152 11.98 1.93 -7.81
N LYS A 153 12.99 2.82 -7.74
CA LYS A 153 13.51 3.56 -8.89
C LYS A 153 14.22 2.68 -9.90
N ASN A 154 14.64 1.49 -9.50
CA ASN A 154 15.35 0.52 -10.34
C ASN A 154 14.44 -0.60 -10.85
N TRP A 155 13.12 -0.50 -10.61
CA TRP A 155 12.17 -1.48 -11.09
C TRP A 155 12.15 -1.55 -12.62
N THR A 156 11.96 -2.75 -13.16
CA THR A 156 11.96 -3.02 -14.60
C THR A 156 10.66 -3.71 -15.01
N LEU A 157 10.00 -3.16 -16.01
CA LEU A 157 8.88 -3.79 -16.72
C LEU A 157 9.43 -4.73 -17.80
N TYR A 158 9.10 -6.02 -17.73
CA TYR A 158 9.59 -7.06 -18.64
C TYR A 158 8.61 -7.43 -19.76
N ILE A 159 7.34 -7.02 -19.64
CA ILE A 159 6.32 -7.22 -20.66
C ILE A 159 6.38 -6.11 -21.72
N LYS A 160 6.04 -6.43 -22.97
CA LYS A 160 6.01 -5.45 -24.06
C LYS A 160 4.67 -4.71 -24.03
N THR A 161 4.71 -3.38 -23.97
CA THR A 161 3.54 -2.55 -24.25
C THR A 161 3.44 -2.37 -25.78
N THR A 162 2.36 -2.83 -26.40
CA THR A 162 2.04 -2.43 -27.78
C THR A 162 1.56 -0.99 -27.74
N ALA A 163 2.41 -0.05 -28.14
CA ALA A 163 1.99 1.32 -28.36
C ALA A 163 0.94 1.31 -29.49
N ASN A 164 -0.31 1.60 -29.15
CA ASN A 164 -1.31 1.90 -30.17
C ASN A 164 -0.85 3.16 -30.90
N LYS A 165 -0.55 3.00 -32.19
CA LYS A 165 -0.35 4.11 -33.11
C LYS A 165 -1.56 5.03 -32.98
N THR A 166 -1.35 6.24 -32.48
CA THR A 166 -2.28 7.36 -32.65
C THR A 166 -2.60 7.46 -34.14
N TYR A 167 -3.83 7.11 -34.52
CA TYR A 167 -4.38 7.54 -35.79
C TYR A 167 -4.51 9.07 -35.69
N LYS A 168 -3.73 9.75 -36.53
CA LYS A 168 -3.83 11.20 -36.76
C LYS A 168 -5.19 11.56 -37.34
#